data_AF-A0A0M8RJ08-F1
#
_entry.id   AF-A0A0M8RJ08-F1
#
_cell.length_a   1.000
_cell.length_b   1.000
_cell.length_c   1.000
_cell.angle_alpha   90.00
_cell.angle_beta   90.00
_cell.angle_gamma   90.00
#
_symmetry.space_group_name_H-M   'P 1'
#
loop_
_entity.id
_entity.type
_entity.pdbx_description
1 polymer ?
#
loop_
_entity_poly.entity_id
_entity_poly.type
_entity_poly.pdbx_seq_one_letter_code
_entity_poly.pdbx_strand_id
1 'polypeptide(L)'
;MTAGFALAGCGGDSAPKLSVSGAYMPQPVDQNMAGGFLVIKNSGDTADRLTSVTSDVAKSVTIHTTKDNKMEEVKSLDIPAGGELELARGGNHLMFMGLKKKPAEGQRVTVELHFDKSKPLKVEVPVKSGTYTPKNDGAKTGSGGGGSMDHGSMDHGSTQHDGSQHEGSTEGHSQHDAKK
;
A
#
# COMPACT_ATOMS: atom_id res chain seq x y z
N MET A 1 -10.12 63.32 31.01
CA MET A 1 -9.12 62.27 30.72
C MET A 1 -9.87 60.96 30.56
N THR A 2 -9.90 60.41 29.35
CA THR A 2 -10.48 59.09 29.12
C THR A 2 -9.58 58.35 28.14
N ALA A 3 -8.72 57.51 28.70
CA ALA A 3 -7.82 56.64 27.96
C ALA A 3 -8.59 55.40 27.51
N GLY A 4 -8.79 55.24 26.21
CA GLY A 4 -9.28 53.99 25.62
C GLY A 4 -8.10 53.06 25.36
N PHE A 5 -7.95 52.04 26.20
CA PHE A 5 -7.00 50.95 25.99
C PHE A 5 -7.44 50.10 24.79
N ALA A 6 -6.72 50.18 23.68
CA ALA A 6 -6.88 49.23 22.57
C ALA A 6 -6.20 47.91 22.97
N LEU A 7 -7.00 46.90 23.32
CA LEU A 7 -6.52 45.53 23.44
C LEU A 7 -6.22 45.01 22.03
N ALA A 8 -4.94 45.03 21.65
CA ALA A 8 -4.42 44.25 20.54
C ALA A 8 -4.61 42.76 20.89
N GLY A 9 -5.70 42.17 20.40
CA GLY A 9 -5.86 40.73 20.42
C GLY A 9 -4.84 40.11 19.48
N CYS A 10 -3.78 39.53 20.02
CA CYS A 10 -3.01 38.49 19.34
C CYS A 10 -3.94 37.29 19.13
N GLY A 11 -4.73 37.31 18.05
CA GLY A 11 -5.34 36.11 17.53
C GLY A 11 -4.21 35.22 17.05
N GLY A 12 -3.90 34.18 17.82
CA GLY A 12 -3.10 33.07 17.30
C GLY A 12 -3.76 32.60 16.01
N ASP A 13 -2.97 32.41 14.97
CA ASP A 13 -3.41 31.85 13.69
C ASP A 13 -3.97 30.43 13.95
N SER A 14 -5.25 30.36 14.33
CA SER A 14 -6.00 29.11 14.55
C SER A 14 -6.42 28.51 13.21
N ALA A 15 -5.48 28.44 12.28
CA ALA A 15 -5.64 27.82 10.99
C ALA A 15 -5.14 26.37 11.06
N PRO A 16 -5.77 25.43 10.34
CA PRO A 16 -5.19 24.12 10.14
C PRO A 16 -3.78 24.25 9.53
N LYS A 17 -2.84 23.41 9.98
CA LYS A 17 -1.46 23.38 9.48
C LYS A 17 -1.18 22.01 8.89
N LEU A 18 -1.55 21.87 7.62
CA LEU A 18 -1.54 20.60 6.91
C LEU A 18 -0.18 20.32 6.26
N SER A 19 0.32 19.10 6.40
CA SER A 19 1.47 18.57 5.67
C SER A 19 1.19 17.14 5.21
N VAL A 20 1.85 16.72 4.13
CA VAL A 20 1.64 15.39 3.53
C VAL A 20 2.92 14.59 3.58
N SER A 21 2.82 13.33 3.97
CA SER A 21 3.93 12.38 4.02
C SER A 21 3.50 11.00 3.52
N GLY A 22 4.46 10.12 3.28
CA GLY A 22 4.19 8.72 2.96
C GLY A 22 3.38 8.51 1.67
N ALA A 23 3.39 9.47 0.74
CA ALA A 23 2.61 9.34 -0.48
C ALA A 23 3.17 8.23 -1.39
N TYR A 24 2.30 7.36 -1.88
CA TYR A 24 2.63 6.37 -2.91
C TYR A 24 1.40 5.88 -3.67
N MET A 25 1.65 5.41 -4.90
CA MET A 25 0.68 4.69 -5.73
C MET A 25 1.30 3.33 -6.07
N PRO A 26 0.76 2.20 -5.61
CA PRO A 26 1.16 0.91 -6.15
C PRO A 26 0.87 0.90 -7.64
N GLN A 27 1.81 0.37 -8.43
CA GLN A 27 1.61 0.21 -9.86
C GLN A 27 0.28 -0.54 -10.08
N PRO A 28 -0.69 0.08 -10.76
CA PRO A 28 -2.00 -0.53 -10.91
C PRO A 28 -1.91 -1.80 -11.74
N VAL A 29 -2.74 -2.80 -11.40
CA VAL A 29 -2.92 -3.97 -12.25
C VAL A 29 -3.82 -3.63 -13.43
N ASP A 30 -4.87 -2.87 -13.18
CA ASP A 30 -5.83 -2.37 -14.15
C ASP A 30 -5.25 -1.23 -15.02
N GLN A 31 -5.80 -1.03 -16.23
CA GLN A 31 -5.37 0.01 -17.15
C GLN A 31 -6.09 1.35 -16.93
N ASN A 32 -7.28 1.31 -16.34
CA ASN A 32 -8.22 2.42 -16.16
C ASN A 32 -8.34 2.89 -14.71
N MET A 33 -7.90 2.08 -13.74
CA MET A 33 -8.06 2.33 -12.30
C MET A 33 -6.74 2.21 -11.52
N ALA A 34 -6.51 3.11 -10.55
CA ALA A 34 -5.39 3.02 -9.61
C ALA A 34 -5.76 3.50 -8.21
N GLY A 35 -5.16 2.89 -7.20
CA GLY A 35 -5.26 3.33 -5.80
C GLY A 35 -4.11 4.26 -5.41
N GLY A 36 -4.38 5.28 -4.60
CA GLY A 36 -3.38 6.19 -4.04
C GLY A 36 -3.48 6.27 -2.52
N PHE A 37 -2.31 6.36 -1.88
CA PHE A 37 -2.14 6.36 -0.43
C PHE A 37 -1.21 7.51 -0.02
N LEU A 38 -1.48 8.10 1.13
CA LEU A 38 -0.72 9.19 1.74
C LEU A 38 -1.21 9.42 3.17
N VAL A 39 -0.44 10.18 3.95
CA VAL A 39 -0.85 10.66 5.28
C VAL A 39 -0.93 12.17 5.25
N ILE A 40 -2.04 12.74 5.72
CA ILE A 40 -2.20 14.18 5.91
C ILE A 40 -2.15 14.49 7.40
N LYS A 41 -1.09 15.15 7.85
CA LYS A 41 -0.93 15.56 9.24
C LYS A 41 -1.40 16.99 9.43
N ASN A 42 -2.18 17.24 10.47
CA ASN A 42 -2.59 18.56 10.89
C ASN A 42 -1.92 18.93 12.22
N SER A 43 -0.93 19.82 12.15
CA SER A 43 -0.23 20.35 13.33
C SER A 43 -0.89 21.61 13.91
N GLY A 44 -2.03 22.02 13.34
CA GLY A 44 -2.82 23.15 13.82
C GLY A 44 -3.78 22.76 14.94
N ASP A 45 -4.36 23.77 15.56
CA ASP A 45 -5.37 23.66 16.63
C ASP A 45 -6.82 23.57 16.07
N THR A 46 -6.97 23.66 14.75
CA THR A 46 -8.26 23.68 14.07
C THR A 46 -8.36 22.52 13.09
N ALA A 47 -9.45 21.77 13.18
CA ALA A 47 -9.73 20.65 12.29
C ALA A 47 -10.09 21.12 10.87
N ASP A 48 -9.80 20.28 9.89
CA ASP A 48 -10.14 20.47 8.48
C ASP A 48 -10.77 19.20 7.89
N ARG A 49 -11.13 19.22 6.60
CA ARG A 49 -11.62 18.06 5.86
C ARG A 49 -11.00 18.02 4.49
N LEU A 50 -10.61 16.83 4.04
CA LEU A 50 -10.32 16.58 2.63
C LEU A 50 -11.66 16.41 1.91
N THR A 51 -11.97 17.27 0.94
CA THR A 51 -13.28 17.28 0.26
C THR A 51 -13.21 16.83 -1.18
N SER A 52 -12.06 16.99 -1.83
CA SER A 52 -11.86 16.47 -3.18
C SER A 52 -10.38 16.36 -3.51
N VAL A 53 -10.10 15.58 -4.55
CA VAL A 53 -8.76 15.43 -5.12
C VAL A 53 -8.86 15.58 -6.63
N THR A 54 -7.91 16.28 -7.22
CA THR A 54 -7.80 16.41 -8.68
C THR A 54 -6.45 15.91 -9.16
N SER A 55 -6.40 15.39 -10.38
CA SER A 55 -5.16 14.99 -11.03
C SER A 55 -5.34 14.92 -12.54
N ASP A 56 -4.31 15.33 -13.28
CA ASP A 56 -4.33 15.32 -14.75
C ASP A 56 -4.20 13.91 -15.35
N VAL A 57 -3.83 12.90 -14.55
CA VAL A 57 -3.58 11.53 -15.05
C VAL A 57 -4.86 10.69 -15.20
N ALA A 58 -5.97 11.14 -14.63
CA ALA A 58 -7.25 10.43 -14.59
C ALA A 58 -8.41 11.35 -15.01
N LYS A 59 -9.59 10.78 -15.29
CA LYS A 59 -10.82 11.56 -15.51
C LYS A 59 -11.38 12.11 -14.20
N SER A 60 -11.28 11.33 -13.12
CA SER A 60 -11.66 11.75 -11.78
C SER A 60 -10.81 11.05 -10.72
N VAL A 61 -10.72 11.67 -9.55
CA VAL A 61 -10.16 11.06 -8.34
C VAL A 61 -11.22 11.14 -7.25
N THR A 62 -11.61 9.99 -6.71
CA THR A 62 -12.63 9.85 -5.68
C THR A 62 -12.00 9.43 -4.35
N ILE A 63 -12.65 9.77 -3.24
CA ILE A 63 -12.21 9.40 -1.90
C ILE A 63 -13.04 8.22 -1.44
N HIS A 64 -12.39 7.12 -1.06
CA HIS A 64 -13.05 5.89 -0.67
C HIS A 64 -12.70 5.51 0.76
N THR A 65 -13.65 4.90 1.47
CA THR A 65 -13.42 4.21 2.74
C THR A 65 -13.65 2.72 2.55
N THR A 66 -12.98 1.89 3.34
CA THR A 66 -13.19 0.43 3.33
C THR A 66 -13.91 0.02 4.61
N LYS A 67 -15.12 -0.52 4.49
CA LYS A 67 -15.93 -1.04 5.60
C LYS A 67 -16.42 -2.43 5.24
N ASP A 68 -16.27 -3.40 6.14
CA ASP A 68 -16.70 -4.79 5.93
C ASP A 68 -16.25 -5.39 4.57
N ASN A 69 -14.99 -5.11 4.19
CA ASN A 69 -14.39 -5.47 2.89
C ASN A 69 -15.07 -4.87 1.65
N LYS A 70 -15.90 -3.84 1.83
CA LYS A 70 -16.50 -3.06 0.74
C LYS A 70 -15.87 -1.69 0.67
N MET A 71 -15.55 -1.25 -0.54
CA MET A 71 -15.09 0.11 -0.80
C MET A 71 -16.31 0.99 -1.09
N GLU A 72 -16.44 2.07 -0.34
CA GLU A 72 -17.53 3.03 -0.47
C GLU A 72 -16.95 4.41 -0.76
N GLU A 73 -17.44 5.06 -1.82
CA GLU A 73 -17.11 6.46 -2.09
C GLU A 73 -17.71 7.35 -1.00
N VAL A 74 -16.91 8.30 -0.51
CA VAL A 74 -17.30 9.31 0.47
C VAL A 74 -17.03 10.70 -0.09
N LYS A 75 -17.87 11.66 0.31
CA LYS A 75 -17.74 13.05 -0.13
C LYS A 75 -16.57 13.79 0.53
N SER A 76 -16.17 13.36 1.72
CA SER A 76 -15.08 13.97 2.47
C SER A 76 -14.57 13.06 3.58
N LEU A 77 -13.38 13.37 4.08
CA LEU A 77 -12.78 12.73 5.26
C LEU A 77 -12.23 13.79 6.22
N ASP A 78 -12.49 13.60 7.51
CA ASP A 78 -12.07 14.53 8.56
C ASP A 78 -10.56 14.46 8.82
N ILE A 79 -9.98 15.63 9.10
CA ILE A 79 -8.58 15.80 9.50
C ILE A 79 -8.59 16.52 10.86
N PRO A 80 -8.52 15.78 11.98
CA PRO A 80 -8.63 16.38 13.31
C PRO A 80 -7.50 17.36 13.61
N ALA A 81 -7.78 18.36 14.45
CA ALA A 81 -6.75 19.25 15.00
C ALA A 81 -5.70 18.44 15.76
N GLY A 82 -4.42 18.75 15.58
CA GLY A 82 -3.31 18.03 16.21
C GLY A 82 -3.20 16.55 15.83
N GLY A 83 -3.96 16.07 14.84
CA GLY A 83 -4.01 14.68 14.44
C GLY A 83 -3.69 14.48 12.95
N GLU A 84 -4.14 13.36 12.40
CA GLU A 84 -3.85 12.99 11.02
C GLU A 84 -4.99 12.21 10.37
N LEU A 85 -5.05 12.30 9.04
CA LEU A 85 -5.86 11.44 8.18
C LEU A 85 -4.91 10.49 7.44
N GLU A 86 -5.04 9.20 7.72
CA GLU A 86 -4.29 8.15 7.04
C GLU A 86 -5.12 7.58 5.87
N LEU A 87 -4.56 7.65 4.66
CA LEU A 87 -5.04 6.96 3.48
C LEU A 87 -4.10 5.78 3.21
N ALA A 88 -4.49 4.57 3.59
CA ALA A 88 -3.67 3.36 3.55
C ALA A 88 -4.44 2.13 3.01
N ARG A 89 -3.70 1.10 2.60
CA ARG A 89 -4.28 -0.16 2.10
C ARG A 89 -5.20 -0.78 3.15
N GLY A 90 -6.42 -1.14 2.74
CA GLY A 90 -7.44 -1.73 3.63
C GLY A 90 -8.22 -0.71 4.46
N GLY A 91 -7.89 0.58 4.39
CA GLY A 91 -8.62 1.66 5.04
C GLY A 91 -9.16 2.68 4.02
N ASN A 92 -9.01 3.96 4.36
CA ASN A 92 -9.33 5.05 3.46
C ASN A 92 -8.29 5.12 2.34
N HIS A 93 -8.70 5.49 1.12
CA HIS A 93 -7.78 5.59 -0.02
C HIS A 93 -8.35 6.49 -1.11
N LEU A 94 -7.47 6.94 -2.01
CA LEU A 94 -7.86 7.63 -3.23
C LEU A 94 -8.06 6.61 -4.34
N MET A 95 -9.13 6.76 -5.12
CA MET A 95 -9.36 5.98 -6.34
C MET A 95 -9.29 6.88 -7.56
N PHE A 96 -8.37 6.56 -8.49
CA PHE A 96 -8.22 7.25 -9.76
C PHE A 96 -9.04 6.51 -10.82
N MET A 97 -10.06 7.15 -11.38
CA MET A 97 -10.96 6.55 -12.35
C MET A 97 -10.72 7.10 -13.76
N GLY A 98 -10.66 6.20 -14.74
CA GLY A 98 -10.45 6.56 -16.14
C GLY A 98 -9.06 7.12 -16.40
N LEU A 99 -8.02 6.39 -15.98
CA LEU A 99 -6.63 6.73 -16.27
C LEU A 99 -6.43 6.98 -17.77
N LYS A 100 -5.75 8.10 -18.11
CA LYS A 100 -5.40 8.42 -19.51
C LYS A 100 -4.29 7.49 -20.03
N LYS A 101 -3.41 7.06 -19.14
CA LYS A 101 -2.34 6.09 -19.36
C LYS A 101 -2.06 5.39 -18.04
N LYS A 102 -1.79 4.08 -18.10
CA LYS A 102 -1.35 3.30 -16.94
C LYS A 102 -0.02 3.85 -16.37
N PRO A 103 0.00 4.35 -15.13
CA PRO A 103 1.22 4.74 -14.45
C PRO A 103 2.12 3.52 -14.23
N ALA A 104 3.43 3.69 -14.44
CA ALA A 104 4.42 2.65 -14.26
C ALA A 104 5.37 2.96 -13.10
N GLU A 105 5.93 1.93 -12.48
CA GLU A 105 6.91 2.06 -11.40
C GLU A 105 8.04 3.03 -11.78
N GLY A 106 8.46 3.86 -10.81
CA GLY A 106 9.47 4.89 -11.00
C GLY A 106 8.93 6.21 -11.56
N GLN A 107 7.68 6.25 -12.06
CA GLN A 107 7.00 7.49 -12.42
C GLN A 107 6.47 8.22 -11.19
N ARG A 108 6.01 9.46 -11.40
CA ARG A 108 5.33 10.28 -10.40
C ARG A 108 4.01 10.78 -10.97
N VAL A 109 2.98 10.79 -10.12
CA VAL A 109 1.65 11.34 -10.40
C VAL A 109 1.46 12.55 -9.50
N THR A 110 1.13 13.70 -10.07
CA THR A 110 0.79 14.88 -9.26
C THR A 110 -0.70 14.86 -8.94
N VAL A 111 -1.03 15.04 -7.65
CA VAL A 111 -2.39 15.27 -7.19
C VAL A 111 -2.48 16.62 -6.52
N GLU A 112 -3.67 17.23 -6.55
CA GLU A 112 -3.99 18.41 -5.76
C GLU A 112 -5.13 18.06 -4.81
N LEU A 113 -4.84 18.20 -3.51
CA LEU A 113 -5.77 17.93 -2.41
C LEU A 113 -6.51 19.22 -2.08
N HIS A 114 -7.84 19.18 -2.04
CA HIS A 114 -8.69 20.33 -1.72
C HIS A 114 -9.34 20.15 -0.36
N PHE A 115 -9.38 21.22 0.42
CA PHE A 115 -9.83 21.21 1.80
C PHE A 115 -10.97 22.21 2.04
N ASP A 116 -11.72 22.03 3.14
CA ASP A 116 -12.80 22.94 3.53
C ASP A 116 -12.25 24.32 3.93
N LYS A 117 -11.13 24.35 4.67
CA LYS A 117 -10.57 25.59 5.25
C LYS A 117 -9.20 25.95 4.71
N SER A 118 -8.36 24.94 4.44
CA SER A 118 -7.00 25.14 3.96
C SER A 118 -6.95 25.38 2.45
N LYS A 119 -5.87 26.02 2.01
CA LYS A 119 -5.57 26.14 0.58
C LYS A 119 -5.25 24.77 -0.01
N PRO A 120 -5.48 24.56 -1.32
CA PRO A 120 -5.13 23.31 -1.98
C PRO A 120 -3.65 22.99 -1.85
N LEU A 121 -3.32 21.70 -1.70
CA LEU A 121 -1.95 21.19 -1.59
C LEU A 121 -1.62 20.27 -2.75
N LYS A 122 -0.57 20.63 -3.51
CA LYS A 122 -0.02 19.77 -4.55
C LYS A 122 0.95 18.76 -3.96
N VAL A 123 0.76 17.48 -4.29
CA VAL A 123 1.56 16.36 -3.78
C VAL A 123 2.04 15.52 -4.96
N GLU A 124 3.34 15.24 -4.98
CA GLU A 124 3.90 14.24 -5.88
C GLU A 124 3.75 12.85 -5.27
N VAL A 125 3.04 11.98 -5.98
CA VAL A 125 2.79 10.60 -5.59
C VAL A 125 3.68 9.67 -6.43
N PRO A 126 4.77 9.14 -5.87
CA PRO A 126 5.62 8.19 -6.58
C PRO A 126 4.90 6.87 -6.82
N VAL A 127 5.01 6.36 -8.05
CA VAL A 127 4.52 5.02 -8.40
C VAL A 127 5.56 4.00 -7.94
N LYS A 128 5.12 3.09 -7.08
CA LYS A 128 5.93 2.00 -6.50
C LYS A 128 5.51 0.66 -7.07
N SER A 129 6.30 -0.39 -6.84
CA SER A 129 5.88 -1.76 -7.15
C SER A 129 4.48 -2.07 -6.60
N GLY A 130 3.70 -2.89 -7.30
CA GLY A 130 2.35 -3.29 -6.86
C GLY A 130 2.33 -3.99 -5.49
N THR A 131 3.44 -4.64 -5.12
CA THR A 131 3.66 -5.31 -3.83
C THR A 131 4.34 -4.41 -2.80
N TYR A 132 4.50 -3.12 -3.08
CA TYR A 132 5.10 -2.19 -2.14
C TYR A 132 4.27 -2.12 -0.86
N THR A 133 4.97 -2.32 0.26
CA THR A 133 4.48 -2.08 1.61
C THR A 133 5.34 -0.98 2.22
N PRO A 134 4.75 0.16 2.64
CA PRO A 134 5.51 1.19 3.32
C PRO A 134 6.11 0.64 4.62
N LYS A 135 7.39 0.95 4.88
CA LYS A 135 7.99 0.71 6.18
C LYS A 135 7.41 1.76 7.13
N ASN A 136 6.50 1.33 7.99
CA ASN A 136 5.87 2.20 8.96
C ASN A 136 6.83 2.43 10.15
N ASP A 137 7.47 3.60 10.21
CA ASP A 137 8.14 4.08 11.43
C ASP A 137 7.14 4.67 12.46
N GLY A 138 5.86 4.27 12.43
CA GLY A 138 4.87 4.82 13.36
C GLY A 138 3.40 4.40 13.24
N ALA A 139 2.96 3.73 12.18
CA ALA A 139 1.58 3.23 12.14
C ALA A 139 1.46 2.00 13.06
N LYS A 140 0.67 2.13 14.12
CA LYS A 140 0.24 1.03 14.98
C LYS A 140 -0.61 0.07 14.13
N THR A 141 0.04 -0.89 13.50
CA THR A 141 -0.63 -1.99 12.80
C THR A 141 -1.36 -2.84 13.83
N GLY A 142 -2.69 -2.74 13.84
CA GLY A 142 -3.56 -3.75 14.44
C GLY A 142 -3.29 -5.09 13.77
N SER A 143 -3.04 -6.10 14.61
CA SER A 143 -2.70 -7.46 14.23
C SER A 143 -3.77 -8.13 13.37
N GLY A 144 -3.32 -8.77 12.28
CA GLY A 144 -4.10 -9.67 11.44
C GLY A 144 -3.14 -10.54 10.64
N GLY A 145 -2.62 -11.60 11.26
CA GLY A 145 -1.66 -12.52 10.67
C GLY A 145 -2.23 -13.30 9.48
N GLY A 146 -1.35 -13.60 8.52
CA GLY A 146 -1.70 -14.41 7.36
C GLY A 146 -0.54 -14.59 6.38
N GLY A 147 0.43 -15.44 6.78
CA GLY A 147 1.26 -16.29 5.92
C GLY A 147 1.98 -15.66 4.72
N SER A 148 3.28 -15.45 4.87
CA SER A 148 4.25 -15.49 3.76
C SER A 148 4.07 -16.79 2.95
N MET A 149 3.62 -16.67 1.71
CA MET A 149 3.79 -17.73 0.72
C MET A 149 5.22 -17.60 0.18
N ASP A 150 6.15 -18.29 0.84
CA ASP A 150 7.44 -18.64 0.27
C ASP A 150 7.19 -19.56 -0.92
N HIS A 151 7.40 -19.05 -2.15
CA HIS A 151 7.54 -19.91 -3.32
C HIS A 151 8.94 -20.51 -3.31
N GLY A 152 9.12 -21.49 -2.42
CA GLY A 152 10.27 -22.37 -2.41
C GLY A 152 10.36 -23.11 -3.75
N SER A 153 11.53 -22.99 -4.36
CA SER A 153 12.04 -23.70 -5.53
C SER A 153 11.51 -25.14 -5.59
N MET A 154 10.76 -25.49 -6.64
CA MET A 154 10.48 -26.88 -6.98
C MET A 154 11.73 -27.48 -7.61
N ASP A 155 12.51 -28.17 -6.79
CA ASP A 155 13.52 -29.13 -7.24
C ASP A 155 12.80 -30.31 -7.90
N HIS A 156 12.92 -30.43 -9.23
CA HIS A 156 12.44 -31.60 -9.96
C HIS A 156 13.46 -32.71 -9.80
N GLY A 157 13.30 -33.47 -8.72
CA GLY A 157 14.02 -34.72 -8.47
C GLY A 157 13.91 -35.66 -9.67
N SER A 158 15.06 -36.10 -10.14
CA SER A 158 15.26 -37.07 -11.20
C SER A 158 14.68 -38.43 -10.82
N THR A 159 13.59 -38.82 -11.48
CA THR A 159 13.10 -40.20 -11.49
C THR A 159 14.14 -41.08 -12.21
N GLN A 160 14.93 -41.82 -11.44
CA GLN A 160 15.75 -42.91 -11.96
C GLN A 160 14.83 -44.11 -12.24
N HIS A 161 14.91 -44.57 -13.48
CA HIS A 161 14.27 -45.77 -14.00
C HIS A 161 15.25 -46.94 -13.91
N ASP A 162 14.71 -48.12 -13.60
CA ASP A 162 15.18 -49.45 -14.01
C ASP A 162 16.51 -49.97 -13.39
N GLY A 163 16.63 -51.17 -12.83
CA GLY A 163 15.72 -52.31 -12.72
C GLY A 163 16.38 -53.36 -11.82
N SER A 164 15.58 -53.99 -10.98
CA SER A 164 15.97 -55.13 -10.14
C SER A 164 15.74 -56.42 -10.92
N GLN A 165 16.82 -57.13 -11.27
CA GLN A 165 16.75 -58.56 -11.57
C GLN A 165 17.50 -59.33 -10.48
N HIS A 166 16.79 -60.34 -9.99
CA HIS A 166 17.14 -61.30 -8.97
C HIS A 166 17.77 -62.54 -9.66
N GLU A 167 18.43 -63.38 -8.85
CA GLU A 167 19.01 -64.70 -9.17
C GLU A 167 20.44 -64.68 -9.74
N GLY A 168 21.43 -65.42 -9.23
CA GLY A 168 21.47 -66.38 -8.14
C GLY A 168 22.86 -67.01 -8.01
N SER A 169 23.18 -67.43 -6.79
CA SER A 169 23.97 -68.62 -6.43
C SER A 169 25.47 -68.71 -6.77
N THR A 170 26.23 -68.36 -5.72
CA THR A 170 27.44 -68.96 -5.16
C THR A 170 27.98 -70.31 -5.69
N GLU A 171 29.31 -70.31 -5.78
CA GLU A 171 30.27 -71.37 -5.36
C GLU A 171 30.45 -72.61 -6.22
N GLY A 172 31.64 -72.69 -6.83
CA GLY A 172 32.24 -73.92 -7.30
C GLY A 172 32.85 -74.72 -6.16
N HIS A 173 32.51 -76.00 -6.08
CA HIS A 173 33.25 -77.00 -5.35
C HIS A 173 33.60 -78.15 -6.30
N SER A 174 34.90 -78.42 -6.37
CA SER A 174 35.50 -79.59 -7.01
C SER A 174 35.27 -80.86 -6.18
N GLN A 175 35.67 -82.00 -6.74
CA GLN A 175 35.71 -83.38 -6.21
C GLN A 175 34.52 -84.27 -6.64
N HIS A 176 34.65 -85.55 -7.01
CA HIS A 176 35.75 -86.51 -7.15
C HIS A 176 35.18 -87.76 -7.88
N ASP A 177 36.05 -88.58 -8.46
CA ASP A 177 35.97 -90.06 -8.61
C ASP A 177 34.92 -90.78 -9.50
N ALA A 178 35.46 -91.34 -10.60
CA ALA A 178 35.66 -92.78 -10.88
C ALA A 178 34.50 -93.82 -10.81
N LYS A 179 34.56 -94.68 -11.85
CA LYS A 179 34.18 -96.13 -11.90
C LYS A 179 32.71 -96.38 -12.25
N LYS A 180 32.39 -96.97 -13.40
CA LYS A 180 32.56 -98.38 -13.74
C LYS A 180 32.13 -98.62 -15.19
#